data_AF-A0A8H8J2J7-F1
#
_entry.id   AF-A0A8H8J2J7-F1
#
_cell.length_a   1.000
_cell.length_b   1.000
_cell.length_c   1.000
_cell.angle_alpha   90.00
_cell.angle_beta   90.00
_cell.angle_gamma   90.00
#
_symmetry.space_group_name_H-M   'P 1'
#
loop_
_entity.id
_entity.type
_entity.pdbx_description
1 polymer ?
#
loop_
_entity_poly.entity_id
_entity_poly.type
_entity_poly.pdbx_seq_one_letter_code
_entity_poly.pdbx_strand_id
1 'polypeptide(L)'
;MGLFDVDPFWRDYPHIRIDCLLTPDLLHQLHKGVMKDHLTRWVTEILKKQLMDKRHSTMPEHHGMRHFKNGITSVSQWTGRELKEMAKILLPVVSDRNKKVVAAARTLLDFMYLAHSSALTDSELNSMEQCLRTFHQNKSVFRPLGALQTKEAFHGIPKIHMIQHYVGLIRMLGTPDGYNTKTSERLHIDFAKMGYKASNRVNAIKQMAMYIQRVEALAMHEEYLDEIGSTANLAQILAEVHEANAEVLENDDAWEDEEEEEEDIDDLNDAKIRTELAICLDEFLGDTQKHIGGRWVREERADQGPESWHPDPEIVVAKTPTDARVKLGTLERRNDAPRLLPSLTKYLKNTCPAFKEQIPTLVTSESKV
;
A
#
# COMPACT_ATOMS: atom_id res chain seq x y z
N MET A 1 -3.37 -13.86 -17.16
CA MET A 1 -3.05 -12.56 -17.78
C MET A 1 -2.68 -12.80 -19.23
N GLY A 2 -3.45 -12.27 -20.18
CA GLY A 2 -3.34 -12.66 -21.59
C GLY A 2 -3.84 -11.57 -22.52
N LEU A 3 -2.93 -10.68 -22.89
CA LEU A 3 -3.12 -9.71 -23.98
C LEU A 3 -2.01 -9.81 -25.05
N PHE A 4 -0.87 -10.41 -24.71
CA PHE A 4 0.24 -10.64 -25.62
C PHE A 4 0.74 -12.08 -25.49
N ASP A 5 1.18 -12.66 -26.61
CA ASP A 5 1.80 -13.99 -26.67
C ASP A 5 3.24 -13.89 -26.17
N VAL A 6 3.39 -13.77 -24.86
CA VAL A 6 4.67 -13.63 -24.16
C VAL A 6 4.85 -14.82 -23.26
N ASP A 7 6.03 -15.43 -23.29
CA ASP A 7 6.42 -16.43 -22.29
C ASP A 7 6.91 -15.70 -21.03
N PRO A 8 6.13 -15.66 -19.94
CA PRO A 8 6.53 -14.92 -18.76
C PRO A 8 7.72 -15.60 -18.08
N PHE A 9 8.72 -14.82 -17.62
CA PHE A 9 9.92 -15.38 -16.97
C PHE A 9 9.61 -16.20 -15.72
N TRP A 10 8.43 -16.00 -15.12
CA TRP A 10 7.94 -16.68 -13.93
C TRP A 10 7.10 -17.94 -14.22
N ARG A 11 6.95 -18.35 -15.49
CA ARG A 11 6.18 -19.54 -15.88
C ARG A 11 6.66 -20.80 -15.14
N ASP A 12 7.96 -20.95 -15.03
CA ASP A 12 8.60 -22.18 -14.52
C ASP A 12 8.89 -22.13 -13.01
N TYR A 13 8.40 -21.11 -12.29
CA TYR A 13 8.65 -21.00 -10.85
C TYR A 13 7.85 -22.07 -10.10
N PRO A 14 8.50 -23.03 -9.41
CA PRO A 14 7.85 -24.25 -8.94
C PRO A 14 6.87 -24.03 -7.77
N HIS A 15 6.99 -22.89 -7.08
CA HIS A 15 6.26 -22.62 -5.84
C HIS A 15 5.51 -21.28 -5.83
N ILE A 16 5.61 -20.48 -6.89
CA ILE A 16 5.02 -19.13 -6.93
C ILE A 16 4.14 -18.99 -8.16
N ARG A 17 2.85 -18.76 -7.92
CA ARG A 17 1.88 -18.41 -8.95
C ARG A 17 1.66 -16.91 -9.01
N ILE A 18 2.50 -16.22 -9.77
CA ILE A 18 2.44 -14.75 -9.90
C ILE A 18 1.11 -14.28 -10.51
N ASP A 19 0.47 -15.11 -11.34
CA ASP A 19 -0.85 -14.83 -11.90
C ASP A 19 -1.94 -14.62 -10.84
N CYS A 20 -1.74 -15.16 -9.63
CA CYS A 20 -2.66 -15.03 -8.50
C CYS A 20 -2.28 -13.91 -7.52
N LEU A 21 -1.11 -13.30 -7.69
CA LEU A 21 -0.66 -12.21 -6.81
C LEU A 21 -1.29 -10.87 -7.17
N LEU A 22 -1.82 -10.73 -8.39
CA LEU A 22 -2.61 -9.56 -8.77
C LEU A 22 -4.04 -9.73 -8.26
N THR A 23 -4.23 -9.37 -6.99
CA THR A 23 -5.54 -9.39 -6.35
C THR A 23 -6.46 -8.31 -6.96
N PRO A 24 -7.79 -8.53 -6.89
CA PRO A 24 -8.76 -7.49 -7.21
C PRO A 24 -8.55 -6.26 -6.31
N ASP A 25 -8.45 -5.07 -6.92
CA ASP A 25 -8.33 -3.80 -6.20
C ASP A 25 -9.54 -2.91 -6.52
N LEU A 26 -10.39 -2.68 -5.50
CA LEU A 26 -11.60 -1.89 -5.64
C LEU A 26 -11.33 -0.41 -5.95
N LEU A 27 -10.28 0.18 -5.39
CA LEU A 27 -10.00 1.60 -5.56
C LEU A 27 -9.33 1.85 -6.92
N HIS A 28 -8.18 1.23 -7.16
CA HIS A 28 -7.36 1.51 -8.34
C HIS A 28 -7.90 0.88 -9.61
N GLN A 29 -8.55 -0.29 -9.53
CA GLN A 29 -9.10 -0.93 -10.73
C GLN A 29 -10.54 -0.52 -10.99
N LEU A 30 -11.44 -0.55 -9.99
CA LEU A 30 -12.85 -0.23 -10.22
C LEU A 30 -13.15 1.27 -10.16
N HIS A 31 -12.85 1.95 -9.04
CA HIS A 31 -13.23 3.36 -8.87
C HIS A 31 -12.41 4.33 -9.73
N LYS A 32 -11.08 4.24 -9.70
CA LYS A 32 -10.20 5.06 -10.55
C LYS A 32 -10.26 4.56 -12.00
N GLY A 33 -9.79 3.33 -12.25
CA GLY A 33 -9.71 2.80 -13.62
C GLY A 33 -11.05 2.71 -14.36
N VAL A 34 -11.96 1.84 -13.93
CA VAL A 34 -13.20 1.55 -14.68
C VAL A 34 -14.21 2.70 -14.62
N MET A 35 -14.42 3.29 -13.44
CA MET A 35 -15.41 4.37 -13.28
C MET A 35 -14.90 5.72 -13.74
N LYS A 36 -13.89 6.28 -13.06
CA LYS A 36 -13.40 7.65 -13.32
C LYS A 36 -12.82 7.77 -14.73
N ASP A 37 -11.79 6.97 -15.04
CA ASP A 37 -10.95 7.18 -16.22
C ASP A 37 -11.63 6.70 -17.52
N HIS A 38 -12.65 5.87 -17.38
CA HIS A 38 -13.35 5.25 -18.50
C HIS A 38 -14.83 5.58 -18.53
N LEU A 39 -15.66 5.02 -17.64
CA LEU A 39 -17.11 5.14 -17.76
C LEU A 39 -17.58 6.61 -17.68
N THR A 40 -17.13 7.35 -16.65
CA THR A 40 -17.49 8.75 -16.46
C THR A 40 -16.98 9.62 -17.60
N ARG A 41 -15.76 9.35 -18.10
CA ARG A 41 -15.21 10.03 -19.27
C ARG A 41 -16.05 9.78 -20.52
N TRP A 42 -16.39 8.52 -20.81
CA TRP A 42 -17.21 8.16 -21.97
C TRP A 42 -18.60 8.80 -21.93
N VAL A 43 -19.23 8.75 -20.75
CA VAL A 43 -20.53 9.39 -20.52
C VAL A 43 -20.45 10.90 -20.69
N THR A 44 -19.39 11.53 -20.17
CA THR A 44 -19.15 12.97 -20.33
C THR A 44 -18.99 13.33 -21.80
N GLU A 45 -18.32 12.50 -22.60
CA GLU A 45 -18.20 12.76 -24.05
C GLU A 45 -19.54 12.64 -24.78
N ILE A 46 -20.42 11.73 -24.35
CA ILE A 46 -21.76 11.55 -24.92
C ILE A 46 -22.70 12.70 -24.54
N LEU A 47 -22.66 13.13 -23.27
CA LEU A 47 -23.54 14.18 -22.74
C LEU A 47 -23.03 15.59 -23.02
N LYS A 48 -21.71 15.74 -23.15
CA LYS A 48 -20.95 16.99 -23.05
C LYS A 48 -20.94 17.55 -21.62
N LYS A 49 -19.84 18.23 -21.28
CA LYS A 49 -19.56 18.74 -19.92
C LYS A 49 -20.72 19.57 -19.34
N GLN A 50 -21.25 20.51 -20.13
CA GLN A 50 -22.36 21.39 -19.73
C GLN A 50 -23.60 20.63 -19.25
N LEU A 51 -23.98 19.55 -19.95
CA LEU A 51 -25.14 18.77 -19.58
C LEU A 51 -24.84 17.81 -18.43
N MET A 52 -23.63 17.26 -18.39
CA MET A 52 -23.14 16.43 -17.28
C MET A 52 -23.23 17.19 -15.95
N ASP A 53 -22.67 18.40 -15.91
CA ASP A 53 -22.65 19.24 -14.72
C ASP A 53 -24.05 19.70 -14.34
N LYS A 54 -24.83 20.18 -15.32
CA LYS A 54 -26.22 20.60 -15.08
C LYS A 54 -27.03 19.49 -14.42
N ARG A 55 -26.87 18.23 -14.85
CA ARG A 55 -27.62 17.11 -14.28
C ARG A 55 -27.21 16.79 -12.86
N HIS A 56 -25.91 16.74 -12.60
CA HIS A 56 -25.37 16.54 -11.25
C HIS A 56 -25.82 17.66 -10.30
N SER A 57 -25.81 18.92 -10.75
CA SER A 57 -26.25 20.07 -9.95
C SER A 57 -27.76 20.12 -9.74
N THR A 58 -28.56 19.55 -10.65
CA THR A 58 -30.02 19.51 -10.51
C THR A 58 -30.54 18.29 -9.75
N MET A 59 -29.67 17.37 -9.36
CA MET A 59 -30.10 16.18 -8.61
C MET A 59 -30.67 16.61 -7.25
N PRO A 60 -31.87 16.15 -6.86
CA PRO A 60 -32.43 16.49 -5.56
C PRO A 60 -31.49 16.10 -4.43
N GLU A 61 -31.41 16.96 -3.41
CA GLU A 61 -30.66 16.64 -2.20
C GLU A 61 -31.29 15.44 -1.49
N HIS A 62 -30.45 14.52 -1.05
CA HIS A 62 -30.87 13.32 -0.33
C HIS A 62 -29.90 13.05 0.81
N HIS A 63 -30.44 12.68 1.96
CA HIS A 63 -29.63 12.33 3.14
C HIS A 63 -28.70 11.14 2.83
N GLY A 64 -27.40 11.27 3.10
CA GLY A 64 -26.42 10.21 2.84
C GLY A 64 -25.93 10.11 1.39
N MET A 65 -26.22 11.09 0.54
CA MET A 65 -25.63 11.24 -0.79
C MET A 65 -25.00 12.63 -0.95
N ARG A 66 -23.82 12.70 -1.56
CA ARG A 66 -23.17 14.00 -1.84
C ARG A 66 -23.89 14.73 -2.96
N HIS A 67 -24.22 16.00 -2.73
CA HIS A 67 -24.78 16.87 -3.76
C HIS A 67 -23.65 17.62 -4.49
N PHE A 68 -23.57 17.45 -5.81
CA PHE A 68 -22.57 18.07 -6.67
C PHE A 68 -23.08 19.40 -7.23
N LYS A 69 -23.15 20.42 -6.37
CA LYS A 69 -23.76 21.73 -6.69
C LYS A 69 -23.21 22.40 -7.94
N ASN A 70 -21.90 22.24 -8.19
CA ASN A 70 -21.22 22.83 -9.35
C ASN A 70 -20.96 21.82 -10.48
N GLY A 71 -21.60 20.64 -10.42
CA GLY A 71 -21.29 19.53 -11.30
C GLY A 71 -20.04 18.76 -10.87
N ILE A 72 -19.47 17.99 -11.80
CA ILE A 72 -18.33 17.12 -11.55
C ILE A 72 -17.13 17.40 -12.45
N THR A 73 -17.31 18.13 -13.56
CA THR A 73 -16.22 18.27 -14.55
C THR A 73 -15.14 19.27 -14.14
N SER A 74 -15.37 20.08 -13.11
CA SER A 74 -14.37 20.97 -12.50
C SER A 74 -13.52 20.30 -11.44
N VAL A 75 -13.86 19.07 -11.02
CA VAL A 75 -13.11 18.33 -9.99
C VAL A 75 -11.86 17.75 -10.64
N SER A 76 -10.71 18.36 -10.34
CA SER A 76 -9.40 17.92 -10.84
C SER A 76 -8.82 16.79 -9.99
N GLN A 77 -8.97 16.86 -8.67
CA GLN A 77 -8.50 15.85 -7.73
C GLN A 77 -9.72 15.13 -7.15
N TRP A 78 -9.76 13.82 -7.32
CA TRP A 78 -10.88 12.99 -6.90
C TRP A 78 -10.47 12.12 -5.72
N THR A 79 -11.21 12.22 -4.64
CA THR A 79 -10.98 11.38 -3.47
C THR A 79 -11.73 10.06 -3.60
N GLY A 80 -11.26 9.02 -2.89
CA GLY A 80 -11.92 7.71 -2.91
C GLY A 80 -13.39 7.77 -2.49
N ARG A 81 -13.77 8.70 -1.61
CA ARG A 81 -15.19 8.93 -1.23
C ARG A 81 -15.95 9.70 -2.30
N GLU A 82 -15.36 10.73 -2.88
CA GLU A 82 -15.99 11.48 -3.97
C GLU A 82 -16.34 10.59 -5.16
N LEU A 83 -15.43 9.68 -5.53
CA LEU A 83 -15.66 8.71 -6.60
C LEU A 83 -16.86 7.81 -6.32
N LYS A 84 -16.99 7.30 -5.08
CA LYS A 84 -18.14 6.49 -4.67
C LYS A 84 -19.44 7.29 -4.73
N GLU A 85 -19.44 8.53 -4.25
CA GLU A 85 -20.64 9.36 -4.28
C GLU A 85 -21.06 9.73 -5.70
N MET A 86 -20.11 10.03 -6.58
CA MET A 86 -20.37 10.26 -8.00
C MET A 86 -20.96 9.00 -8.67
N ALA A 87 -20.42 7.82 -8.37
CA ALA A 87 -20.91 6.56 -8.92
C ALA A 87 -22.40 6.31 -8.60
N LYS A 88 -22.86 6.69 -7.39
CA LYS A 88 -24.28 6.55 -6.98
C LYS A 88 -25.23 7.40 -7.85
N ILE A 89 -24.76 8.52 -8.40
CA ILE A 89 -25.58 9.50 -9.13
C ILE A 89 -25.47 9.32 -10.65
N LEU A 90 -24.43 8.62 -11.13
CA LEU A 90 -24.14 8.49 -12.56
C LEU A 90 -25.30 7.86 -13.37
N LEU A 91 -25.99 6.85 -12.82
CA LEU A 91 -27.04 6.16 -13.57
C LEU A 91 -28.26 7.06 -13.87
N PRO A 92 -28.84 7.79 -12.88
CA PRO A 92 -29.84 8.83 -13.16
C PRO A 92 -29.38 9.85 -14.21
N VAL A 93 -28.12 10.26 -14.17
CA VAL A 93 -27.56 11.26 -15.09
C VAL A 93 -27.55 10.79 -16.54
N VAL A 94 -27.43 9.47 -16.80
CA VAL A 94 -27.41 8.92 -18.17
C VAL A 94 -28.74 8.33 -18.62
N SER A 95 -29.76 8.33 -17.77
CA SER A 95 -31.00 7.55 -17.94
C SER A 95 -31.76 7.74 -19.24
N ASP A 96 -31.70 8.93 -19.85
CA ASP A 96 -32.39 9.28 -21.10
C ASP A 96 -31.57 9.03 -22.38
N ARG A 97 -30.35 8.48 -22.24
CA ARG A 97 -29.46 8.22 -23.36
C ARG A 97 -29.81 6.92 -24.06
N ASN A 98 -29.02 6.59 -25.08
CA ASN A 98 -29.16 5.34 -25.82
C ASN A 98 -29.25 4.15 -24.83
N LYS A 99 -30.27 3.29 -25.00
CA LYS A 99 -30.53 2.15 -24.11
C LYS A 99 -29.30 1.27 -23.89
N LYS A 100 -28.42 1.14 -24.89
CA LYS A 100 -27.16 0.40 -24.77
C LYS A 100 -26.14 1.10 -23.88
N VAL A 101 -26.06 2.43 -23.91
CA VAL A 101 -25.20 3.22 -23.02
C VAL A 101 -25.67 3.05 -21.58
N VAL A 102 -26.98 3.17 -21.35
CA VAL A 102 -27.58 2.98 -20.01
C VAL A 102 -27.35 1.56 -19.51
N ALA A 103 -27.55 0.54 -20.36
CA ALA A 103 -27.30 -0.86 -20.00
C ALA A 103 -25.82 -1.13 -19.67
N ALA A 104 -24.89 -0.59 -20.46
CA ALA A 104 -23.46 -0.74 -20.20
C ALA A 104 -23.03 -0.04 -18.90
N ALA A 105 -23.49 1.19 -18.66
CA ALA A 105 -23.20 1.92 -17.43
C ALA A 105 -23.77 1.23 -16.19
N ARG A 106 -25.05 0.84 -16.26
CA ARG A 106 -25.73 0.12 -15.18
C ARG A 106 -25.03 -1.18 -14.81
N THR A 107 -24.67 -1.98 -15.81
CA THR A 107 -24.05 -3.30 -15.56
C THR A 107 -22.66 -3.18 -14.96
N LEU A 108 -21.87 -2.15 -15.30
CA LEU A 108 -20.63 -1.86 -14.61
C LEU A 108 -20.87 -1.42 -13.16
N LEU A 109 -21.85 -0.54 -12.90
CA LEU A 109 -22.22 -0.12 -11.55
C LEU A 109 -22.73 -1.30 -10.69
N ASP A 110 -23.57 -2.17 -11.24
CA ASP A 110 -24.07 -3.38 -10.57
C ASP A 110 -22.91 -4.34 -10.26
N PHE A 111 -21.99 -4.54 -11.21
CA PHE A 111 -20.78 -5.34 -10.98
C PHE A 111 -19.93 -4.78 -9.84
N MET A 112 -19.71 -3.46 -9.83
CA MET A 112 -18.94 -2.81 -8.77
C MET A 112 -19.63 -2.91 -7.42
N TYR A 113 -20.94 -2.75 -7.38
CA TYR A 113 -21.72 -2.92 -6.16
C TYR A 113 -21.53 -4.33 -5.57
N LEU A 114 -21.62 -5.37 -6.40
CA LEU A 114 -21.36 -6.75 -5.97
C LEU A 114 -19.91 -6.97 -5.53
N ALA A 115 -18.93 -6.37 -6.23
CA ALA A 115 -17.53 -6.50 -5.87
C ALA A 115 -17.18 -5.89 -4.50
N HIS A 116 -18.01 -4.98 -3.97
CA HIS A 116 -17.85 -4.41 -2.62
C HIS A 116 -18.44 -5.29 -1.51
N SER A 117 -19.14 -6.38 -1.84
CA SER A 117 -19.72 -7.24 -0.82
C SER A 117 -18.64 -8.01 -0.07
N SER A 118 -18.76 -8.06 1.26
CA SER A 118 -17.88 -8.84 2.15
C SER A 118 -18.21 -10.33 2.14
N ALA A 119 -19.30 -10.73 1.48
CA ALA A 119 -19.65 -12.12 1.24
C ALA A 119 -20.41 -12.23 -0.08
N LEU A 120 -20.12 -13.26 -0.87
CA LEU A 120 -20.77 -13.51 -2.15
C LEU A 120 -21.19 -14.98 -2.25
N THR A 121 -22.44 -15.19 -2.62
CA THR A 121 -23.00 -16.49 -2.98
C THR A 121 -22.68 -16.85 -4.43
N ASP A 122 -22.81 -18.12 -4.80
CA ASP A 122 -22.66 -18.55 -6.20
C ASP A 122 -23.63 -17.84 -7.15
N SER A 123 -24.85 -17.54 -6.70
CA SER A 123 -25.82 -16.76 -7.47
C SER A 123 -25.35 -15.33 -7.73
N GLU A 124 -24.70 -14.68 -6.75
CA GLU A 124 -24.16 -13.33 -6.91
C GLU A 124 -22.92 -13.32 -7.79
N LEU A 125 -22.05 -14.33 -7.68
CA LEU A 125 -20.91 -14.51 -8.60
C LEU A 125 -21.38 -14.73 -10.05
N ASN A 126 -22.43 -15.53 -10.26
CA ASN A 126 -23.06 -15.66 -11.57
C ASN A 126 -23.65 -14.34 -12.07
N SER A 127 -24.19 -13.53 -11.15
CA SER A 127 -24.70 -12.19 -11.47
C SER A 127 -23.57 -11.24 -11.89
N MET A 128 -22.40 -11.30 -11.24
CA MET A 128 -21.20 -10.55 -11.65
C MET A 128 -20.76 -10.91 -13.07
N GLU A 129 -20.68 -12.21 -13.41
CA GLU A 129 -20.37 -12.63 -14.78
C GLU A 129 -21.42 -12.13 -15.78
N GLN A 130 -22.70 -12.18 -15.40
CA GLN A 130 -23.80 -11.72 -16.24
C GLN A 130 -23.73 -10.20 -16.48
N CYS A 131 -23.34 -9.41 -15.48
CA CYS A 131 -23.04 -7.99 -15.63
C CYS A 131 -21.97 -7.76 -16.70
N LEU A 132 -20.85 -8.48 -16.65
CA LEU A 132 -19.77 -8.36 -17.64
C LEU A 132 -20.19 -8.79 -19.05
N ARG A 133 -20.95 -9.89 -19.17
CA ARG A 133 -21.52 -10.33 -20.47
C ARG A 133 -22.41 -9.25 -21.07
N THR A 134 -23.31 -8.69 -20.25
CA THR A 134 -24.23 -7.64 -20.69
C THR A 134 -23.48 -6.36 -21.05
N PHE A 135 -22.45 -5.98 -20.28
CA PHE A 135 -21.56 -4.88 -20.63
C PHE A 135 -20.90 -5.11 -21.99
N HIS A 136 -20.31 -6.29 -22.23
CA HIS A 136 -19.65 -6.59 -23.50
C HIS A 136 -20.60 -6.63 -24.71
N GLN A 137 -21.86 -7.03 -24.53
CA GLN A 137 -22.88 -6.95 -25.58
C GLN A 137 -23.24 -5.51 -25.97
N ASN A 138 -23.11 -4.56 -25.03
CA ASN A 138 -23.55 -3.18 -25.22
C ASN A 138 -22.41 -2.18 -25.47
N LYS A 139 -21.17 -2.49 -25.05
CA LYS A 139 -20.02 -1.57 -25.06
C LYS A 139 -19.66 -1.01 -26.44
N SER A 140 -19.98 -1.73 -27.52
CA SER A 140 -19.70 -1.25 -28.88
C SER A 140 -20.37 0.08 -29.21
N VAL A 141 -21.43 0.47 -28.48
CA VAL A 141 -22.14 1.75 -28.67
C VAL A 141 -21.26 2.99 -28.37
N PHE A 142 -20.23 2.88 -27.53
CA PHE A 142 -19.39 4.02 -27.17
C PHE A 142 -18.50 4.49 -28.34
N ARG A 143 -18.18 3.62 -29.31
CA ARG A 143 -17.41 3.96 -30.51
C ARG A 143 -18.14 4.92 -31.46
N PRO A 144 -19.31 4.56 -32.02
CA PRO A 144 -20.03 5.42 -32.96
C PRO A 144 -20.53 6.72 -32.32
N LEU A 145 -20.67 6.76 -30.99
CA LEU A 145 -21.00 7.99 -30.26
C LEU A 145 -19.77 8.88 -29.97
N GLY A 146 -18.58 8.49 -30.45
CA GLY A 146 -17.36 9.28 -30.32
C GLY A 146 -16.71 9.24 -28.94
N ALA A 147 -17.22 8.44 -28.00
CA ALA A 147 -16.70 8.36 -26.64
C ALA A 147 -15.41 7.52 -26.52
N LEU A 148 -15.19 6.58 -27.44
CA LEU A 148 -14.00 5.74 -27.50
C LEU A 148 -13.46 5.68 -28.93
N GLN A 149 -12.38 6.41 -29.20
CA GLN A 149 -11.80 6.57 -30.54
C GLN A 149 -10.42 5.91 -30.72
N THR A 150 -9.90 5.24 -29.68
CA THR A 150 -8.59 4.58 -29.75
C THR A 150 -8.60 3.41 -30.74
N LYS A 151 -7.44 3.16 -31.37
CA LYS A 151 -7.26 2.07 -32.36
C LYS A 151 -7.61 0.72 -31.76
N GLU A 152 -7.11 0.45 -30.57
CA GLU A 152 -7.32 -0.79 -29.81
C GLU A 152 -8.70 -0.85 -29.11
N ALA A 153 -9.42 0.28 -29.05
CA ALA A 153 -10.69 0.42 -28.33
C ALA A 153 -10.67 -0.22 -26.95
N PHE A 154 -11.58 -1.15 -26.67
CA PHE A 154 -11.70 -1.80 -25.36
C PHE A 154 -10.58 -2.81 -25.08
N HIS A 155 -9.84 -3.26 -26.10
CA HIS A 155 -8.74 -4.20 -25.92
C HIS A 155 -7.52 -3.53 -25.31
N GLY A 156 -7.30 -2.25 -25.62
CA GLY A 156 -6.22 -1.44 -25.04
C GLY A 156 -6.55 -0.89 -23.65
N ILE A 157 -7.50 -1.50 -22.93
CA ILE A 157 -7.92 -1.03 -21.61
C ILE A 157 -7.66 -2.12 -20.57
N PRO A 158 -6.46 -2.14 -19.95
CA PRO A 158 -6.08 -3.18 -19.00
C PRO A 158 -7.08 -3.34 -17.85
N LYS A 159 -7.59 -2.24 -17.28
CA LYS A 159 -8.54 -2.28 -16.15
C LYS A 159 -9.87 -2.97 -16.52
N ILE A 160 -10.37 -2.79 -17.75
CA ILE A 160 -11.57 -3.48 -18.26
C ILE A 160 -11.29 -4.95 -18.55
N HIS A 161 -10.05 -5.32 -18.90
CA HIS A 161 -9.65 -6.73 -18.98
C HIS A 161 -9.56 -7.36 -17.59
N MET A 162 -8.97 -6.65 -16.62
CA MET A 162 -8.78 -7.16 -15.26
C MET A 162 -10.08 -7.55 -14.56
N ILE A 163 -11.16 -6.79 -14.75
CA ILE A 163 -12.46 -7.13 -14.16
C ILE A 163 -13.04 -8.46 -14.66
N GLN A 164 -12.57 -9.00 -15.78
CA GLN A 164 -12.96 -10.34 -16.26
C GLN A 164 -12.46 -11.46 -15.35
N HIS A 165 -11.37 -11.21 -14.60
CA HIS A 165 -10.75 -12.20 -13.72
C HIS A 165 -11.29 -12.16 -12.30
N TYR A 166 -12.10 -11.16 -11.94
CA TYR A 166 -12.57 -10.94 -10.57
C TYR A 166 -13.30 -12.16 -10.00
N VAL A 167 -14.24 -12.76 -10.74
CA VAL A 167 -15.00 -13.91 -10.22
C VAL A 167 -14.07 -15.10 -9.93
N GLY A 168 -13.11 -15.37 -10.82
CA GLY A 168 -12.11 -16.42 -10.60
C GLY A 168 -11.21 -16.14 -9.40
N LEU A 169 -10.76 -14.88 -9.25
CA LEU A 169 -9.94 -14.44 -8.13
C LEU A 169 -10.72 -14.47 -6.80
N ILE A 170 -11.99 -14.08 -6.80
CA ILE A 170 -12.85 -14.12 -5.61
C ILE A 170 -13.02 -15.56 -5.13
N ARG A 171 -13.22 -16.51 -6.05
CA ARG A 171 -13.31 -17.93 -5.69
C ARG A 171 -12.01 -18.50 -5.13
N MET A 172 -10.88 -17.98 -5.57
CA MET A 172 -9.57 -18.50 -5.20
C MET A 172 -9.04 -17.89 -3.91
N LEU A 173 -9.25 -16.58 -3.71
CA LEU A 173 -8.60 -15.80 -2.67
C LEU A 173 -9.59 -15.27 -1.63
N GLY A 174 -10.88 -15.20 -1.95
CA GLY A 174 -11.90 -14.56 -1.13
C GLY A 174 -12.32 -13.20 -1.67
N THR A 175 -13.23 -12.53 -0.96
CA THR A 175 -13.79 -11.24 -1.38
C THR A 175 -12.75 -10.12 -1.41
N PRO A 176 -12.90 -9.10 -2.28
CA PRO A 176 -11.88 -8.06 -2.48
C PRO A 176 -11.64 -7.16 -1.26
N ASP A 177 -12.56 -7.15 -0.28
CA ASP A 177 -12.38 -6.41 0.97
C ASP A 177 -11.22 -6.93 1.82
N GLY A 178 -10.88 -8.22 1.70
CA GLY A 178 -9.78 -8.85 2.45
C GLY A 178 -8.36 -8.51 1.98
N TYR A 179 -8.19 -7.98 0.78
CA TYR A 179 -6.88 -7.64 0.20
C TYR A 179 -6.83 -6.21 -0.35
N ASN A 180 -7.71 -5.34 0.13
CA ASN A 180 -7.79 -3.96 -0.32
C ASN A 180 -6.53 -3.17 0.09
N THR A 181 -5.98 -2.38 -0.84
CA THR A 181 -4.78 -1.57 -0.63
C THR A 181 -4.95 -0.48 0.44
N LYS A 182 -6.19 -0.17 0.85
CA LYS A 182 -6.47 0.78 1.92
C LYS A 182 -5.70 0.51 3.21
N THR A 183 -5.50 -0.75 3.57
CA THR A 183 -4.78 -1.09 4.82
C THR A 183 -3.32 -0.71 4.70
N SER A 184 -2.65 -1.08 3.60
CA SER A 184 -1.25 -0.67 3.35
C SER A 184 -1.12 0.84 3.14
N GLU A 185 -2.12 1.48 2.54
CA GLU A 185 -2.16 2.93 2.33
C GLU A 185 -2.32 3.69 3.65
N ARG A 186 -3.08 3.17 4.61
CA ARG A 186 -3.15 3.74 5.97
C ARG A 186 -1.79 3.71 6.65
N LEU A 187 -1.05 2.61 6.50
CA LEU A 187 0.32 2.49 7.03
C LEU A 187 1.29 3.45 6.33
N HIS A 188 1.04 3.79 5.07
CA HIS A 188 1.83 4.79 4.34
C HIS A 188 1.73 6.19 4.99
N ILE A 189 0.62 6.51 5.67
CA ILE A 189 0.52 7.76 6.43
C ILE A 189 1.56 7.77 7.55
N ASP A 190 1.57 6.73 8.39
CA ASP A 190 2.39 6.70 9.60
C ASP A 190 3.88 6.50 9.26
N PHE A 191 4.18 5.63 8.29
CA PHE A 191 5.55 5.26 7.94
C PHE A 191 6.18 6.13 6.86
N ALA A 192 5.41 6.79 6.00
CA ALA A 192 5.95 7.66 4.96
C ALA A 192 5.55 9.12 5.13
N LYS A 193 4.25 9.44 5.10
CA LYS A 193 3.79 10.85 5.08
C LYS A 193 4.23 11.60 6.34
N MET A 194 4.07 11.01 7.52
CA MET A 194 4.47 11.63 8.79
C MET A 194 5.99 11.81 8.89
N GLY A 195 6.76 10.78 8.51
CA GLY A 195 8.22 10.88 8.45
C GLY A 195 8.70 11.93 7.44
N TYR A 196 8.04 12.05 6.29
CA TYR A 196 8.35 13.04 5.27
C TYR A 196 8.02 14.46 5.76
N LYS A 197 6.86 14.66 6.40
CA LYS A 197 6.44 15.93 7.01
C LYS A 197 7.37 16.38 8.14
N ALA A 198 7.90 15.43 8.92
CA ALA A 198 8.87 15.68 9.98
C ALA A 198 10.31 15.89 9.45
N SER A 199 10.57 15.61 8.17
CA SER A 199 11.88 15.79 7.56
C SER A 199 12.10 17.23 7.05
N ASN A 200 13.35 17.60 6.81
CA ASN A 200 13.68 18.84 6.11
C ASN A 200 13.57 18.72 4.57
N ARG A 201 13.06 17.58 4.05
CA ARG A 201 12.89 17.25 2.63
C ARG A 201 14.17 17.15 1.79
N VAL A 202 15.35 17.22 2.40
CA VAL A 202 16.65 17.00 1.74
C VAL A 202 17.17 15.62 2.10
N ASN A 203 17.35 14.72 1.13
CA ASN A 203 17.66 13.31 1.39
C ASN A 203 16.67 12.66 2.37
N ALA A 204 15.37 12.87 2.12
CA ALA A 204 14.28 12.59 3.06
C ALA A 204 14.21 11.13 3.51
N ILE A 205 14.57 10.16 2.65
CA ILE A 205 14.48 8.73 2.95
C ILE A 205 15.21 8.35 4.25
N LYS A 206 16.44 8.84 4.45
CA LYS A 206 17.20 8.57 5.68
C LYS A 206 16.54 9.16 6.92
N GLN A 207 15.93 10.34 6.77
CA GLN A 207 15.23 11.02 7.86
C GLN A 207 13.91 10.34 8.19
N MET A 208 13.17 9.89 7.18
CA MET A 208 11.95 9.09 7.32
C MET A 208 12.25 7.78 8.05
N ALA A 209 13.29 7.04 7.62
CA ALA A 209 13.70 5.81 8.30
C ALA A 209 14.07 6.06 9.78
N MET A 210 14.82 7.12 10.06
CA MET A 210 15.18 7.50 11.43
C MET A 210 13.96 7.97 12.25
N TYR A 211 12.98 8.62 11.62
CA TYR A 211 11.72 8.98 12.25
C TYR A 211 10.96 7.73 12.71
N ILE A 212 10.80 6.75 11.81
CA ILE A 212 10.14 5.46 12.13
C ILE A 212 10.85 4.77 13.31
N GLN A 213 12.19 4.64 13.25
CA GLN A 213 12.97 4.04 14.33
C GLN A 213 12.75 4.72 15.69
N ARG A 214 12.60 6.05 15.71
CA ARG A 214 12.34 6.80 16.94
C ARG A 214 10.92 6.56 17.46
N VAL A 215 9.93 6.54 16.57
CA VAL A 215 8.53 6.25 16.93
C VAL A 215 8.42 4.84 17.50
N GLU A 216 9.03 3.84 16.85
CA GLU A 216 9.07 2.46 17.34
C GLU A 216 9.78 2.36 18.70
N ALA A 217 10.89 3.07 18.89
CA ALA A 217 11.59 3.10 20.18
C ALA A 217 10.75 3.71 21.30
N LEU A 218 9.96 4.75 21.00
CA LEU A 218 9.03 5.35 21.96
C LEU A 218 7.89 4.38 22.30
N ALA A 219 7.30 3.71 21.31
CA ALA A 219 6.24 2.71 21.53
C ALA A 219 6.74 1.53 22.39
N MET A 220 7.92 1.00 22.10
CA MET A 220 8.55 -0.04 22.95
C MET A 220 8.81 0.45 24.37
N HIS A 221 9.19 1.72 24.53
CA HIS A 221 9.41 2.30 25.85
C HIS A 221 8.10 2.51 26.61
N GLU A 222 7.04 2.94 25.94
CA GLU A 222 5.69 3.06 26.50
C GLU A 222 5.19 1.70 27.00
N GLU A 223 5.32 0.64 26.21
CA GLU A 223 4.93 -0.71 26.61
C GLU A 223 5.74 -1.20 27.84
N TYR A 224 7.05 -0.95 27.85
CA TYR A 224 7.89 -1.21 29.03
C TYR A 224 7.45 -0.41 30.27
N LEU A 225 7.07 0.85 30.06
CA LEU A 225 6.59 1.71 31.12
C LEU A 225 5.21 1.30 31.62
N ASP A 226 4.33 0.74 30.79
CA ASP A 226 3.04 0.17 31.18
C ASP A 226 3.21 -1.15 31.94
N GLU A 227 4.14 -2.00 31.50
CA GLU A 227 4.51 -3.25 32.19
C GLU A 227 5.04 -2.96 33.61
N ILE A 228 5.80 -1.88 33.77
CA ILE A 228 6.29 -1.41 35.07
C ILE A 228 5.26 -0.51 35.78
N GLY A 229 4.34 0.07 35.00
CA GLY A 229 3.35 1.11 35.30
C GLY A 229 2.08 0.62 35.96
N SER A 230 2.08 -0.62 36.48
CA SER A 230 1.32 -0.96 37.69
C SER A 230 1.79 -0.17 38.94
N THR A 231 2.58 0.90 38.76
CA THR A 231 2.73 2.03 39.68
C THR A 231 2.52 3.37 38.96
N ALA A 232 1.27 3.83 38.99
CA ALA A 232 0.73 5.20 38.85
C ALA A 232 1.73 6.35 38.52
N ASN A 233 1.64 6.88 37.28
CA ASN A 233 1.64 8.33 36.97
C ASN A 233 1.70 8.68 35.46
N LEU A 234 1.80 7.70 34.55
CA LEU A 234 1.88 7.99 33.11
C LEU A 234 0.54 8.25 32.43
N ALA A 235 -0.54 7.63 32.91
CA ALA A 235 -1.89 7.85 32.37
C ALA A 235 -2.34 9.33 32.42
N GLN A 236 -1.84 10.10 33.38
CA GLN A 236 -2.18 11.52 33.52
C GLN A 236 -1.39 12.41 32.56
N ILE A 237 -0.14 12.06 32.26
CA ILE A 237 0.71 12.79 31.31
C ILE A 237 0.25 12.51 29.87
N LEU A 238 -0.15 11.27 29.57
CA LEU A 238 -0.68 10.90 28.25
C LEU A 238 -2.06 11.50 27.97
N ALA A 239 -2.91 11.68 28.99
CA ALA A 239 -4.18 12.39 28.84
C ALA A 239 -3.98 13.84 28.37
N GLU A 240 -3.00 14.55 28.93
CA GLU A 240 -2.66 15.93 28.54
C GLU A 240 -2.07 16.02 27.12
N VAL A 241 -1.29 15.02 26.67
CA VAL A 241 -0.73 14.97 25.30
C VAL A 241 -1.80 14.58 24.28
N HIS A 242 -2.73 13.68 24.61
CA HIS A 242 -3.85 13.34 23.74
C HIS A 242 -4.85 14.50 23.61
N GLU A 243 -5.12 15.24 24.68
CA GLU A 243 -6.01 16.42 24.65
C GLU A 243 -5.39 17.57 23.81
N ALA A 244 -4.07 17.76 23.89
CA ALA A 244 -3.34 18.71 23.04
C ALA A 244 -3.28 18.29 21.55
N ASN A 245 -3.32 16.99 21.24
CA ASN A 245 -3.42 16.48 19.87
C ASN A 245 -4.88 16.42 19.36
N ALA A 246 -5.87 16.30 20.26
CA ALA A 246 -7.29 16.26 19.92
C ALA A 246 -7.80 17.63 19.43
N GLU A 247 -7.31 18.75 19.99
CA GLU A 247 -7.62 20.10 19.48
C GLU A 247 -7.05 20.37 18.07
N VAL A 248 -6.08 19.57 17.61
CA VAL A 248 -5.56 19.62 16.23
C VAL A 248 -6.33 18.69 15.29
N LEU A 249 -7.11 17.74 15.82
CA LEU A 249 -7.82 16.71 15.05
C LEU A 249 -9.32 16.96 14.88
N GLU A 250 -9.91 17.98 15.53
CA GLU A 250 -11.34 18.32 15.35
C GLU A 250 -11.69 18.99 14.00
N ASN A 251 -10.73 19.18 13.11
CA ASN A 251 -11.00 19.51 11.70
C ASN A 251 -10.55 18.41 10.72
N ASP A 252 -10.22 17.22 11.23
CA ASP A 252 -9.61 16.14 10.45
C ASP A 252 -10.56 15.01 10.01
N ASP A 253 -11.85 15.29 9.93
CA ASP A 253 -12.80 14.46 9.18
C ASP A 253 -12.76 14.73 7.65
N ALA A 254 -11.77 15.51 7.18
CA ALA A 254 -11.50 15.86 5.79
C ALA A 254 -10.36 15.05 5.12
N TRP A 255 -9.80 14.01 5.75
CA TRP A 255 -8.49 13.45 5.33
C TRP A 255 -8.56 12.23 4.41
N GLU A 256 -9.72 12.03 3.80
CA GLU A 256 -9.79 11.28 2.55
C GLU A 256 -9.18 12.06 1.37
N ASP A 257 -8.68 13.30 1.58
CA ASP A 257 -8.55 14.30 0.52
C ASP A 257 -7.14 14.55 -0.08
N GLU A 258 -6.12 13.72 0.21
CA GLU A 258 -4.84 13.80 -0.51
C GLU A 258 -4.34 12.42 -0.99
N GLU A 259 -5.13 11.82 -1.88
CA GLU A 259 -4.60 10.87 -2.88
C GLU A 259 -4.13 11.69 -4.09
N GLU A 260 -2.90 12.23 -4.02
CA GLU A 260 -2.23 12.70 -5.23
C GLU A 260 -2.12 11.54 -6.23
N GLU A 261 -2.49 11.80 -7.48
CA GLU A 261 -2.30 10.86 -8.58
C GLU A 261 -0.80 10.56 -8.69
N GLU A 262 -0.40 9.31 -8.46
CA GLU A 262 0.80 8.81 -9.14
C GLU A 262 0.50 8.94 -10.64
N GLU A 263 1.20 9.85 -11.32
CA GLU A 263 1.15 9.92 -12.79
C GLU A 263 1.33 8.51 -13.33
N ASP A 264 0.43 8.09 -14.23
CA ASP A 264 0.51 6.79 -14.91
C ASP A 264 1.94 6.60 -15.46
N ILE A 265 2.71 5.72 -14.81
CA ILE A 265 4.08 5.34 -15.20
C ILE A 265 4.12 4.75 -16.63
N ASP A 266 2.97 4.42 -17.21
CA ASP A 266 2.84 3.89 -18.57
C ASP A 266 3.22 4.91 -19.67
N ASP A 267 3.29 6.22 -19.39
CA ASP A 267 3.70 7.25 -20.38
C ASP A 267 5.16 7.72 -20.25
N LEU A 268 5.91 7.24 -19.25
CA LEU A 268 7.36 7.44 -19.20
C LEU A 268 8.00 6.44 -20.15
N ASN A 269 8.34 6.91 -21.36
CA ASN A 269 9.15 6.22 -22.38
C ASN A 269 9.99 5.10 -21.75
N ASP A 270 9.69 3.85 -22.09
CA ASP A 270 10.30 2.64 -21.50
C ASP A 270 11.85 2.68 -21.54
N ALA A 271 12.42 3.47 -22.45
CA ALA A 271 13.85 3.79 -22.50
C ALA A 271 14.34 4.67 -21.33
N LYS A 272 13.57 5.65 -20.87
CA LYS A 272 13.93 6.59 -19.80
C LYS A 272 13.90 5.91 -18.43
N ILE A 273 12.89 5.08 -18.16
CA ILE A 273 12.83 4.24 -16.94
C ILE A 273 13.97 3.21 -16.94
N ARG A 274 14.23 2.53 -18.06
CA ARG A 274 15.38 1.61 -18.14
C ARG A 274 16.71 2.33 -17.97
N THR A 275 16.82 3.57 -18.45
CA THR A 275 18.03 4.38 -18.30
C THR A 275 18.19 4.87 -16.86
N GLU A 276 17.12 5.31 -16.18
CA GLU A 276 17.17 5.72 -14.77
C GLU A 276 17.35 4.52 -13.83
N LEU A 277 16.69 3.38 -14.07
CA LEU A 277 16.95 2.15 -13.33
C LEU A 277 18.37 1.65 -13.60
N ALA A 278 18.88 1.70 -14.83
CA ALA A 278 20.26 1.30 -15.13
C ALA A 278 21.30 2.26 -14.53
N ILE A 279 21.02 3.58 -14.50
CA ILE A 279 21.86 4.57 -13.83
C ILE A 279 21.84 4.36 -12.31
N CYS A 280 20.67 4.10 -11.70
CA CYS A 280 20.59 3.76 -10.29
C CYS A 280 21.21 2.39 -9.98
N LEU A 281 21.10 1.41 -10.89
CA LEU A 281 21.73 0.10 -10.72
C LEU A 281 23.25 0.22 -10.86
N ASP A 282 23.77 1.03 -11.78
CA ASP A 282 25.21 1.28 -11.95
C ASP A 282 25.77 2.19 -10.84
N GLU A 283 25.01 3.13 -10.27
CA GLU A 283 25.40 3.85 -9.05
C GLU A 283 25.39 2.94 -7.82
N PHE A 284 24.46 1.98 -7.75
CA PHE A 284 24.36 1.01 -6.67
C PHE A 284 25.42 -0.12 -6.79
N LEU A 285 25.76 -0.52 -8.02
CA LEU A 285 26.76 -1.55 -8.34
C LEU A 285 28.18 -0.97 -8.48
N GLY A 286 28.31 0.34 -8.75
CA GLY A 286 29.56 1.02 -9.08
C GLY A 286 30.57 1.09 -7.93
N ASP A 287 30.15 0.82 -6.70
CA ASP A 287 31.05 0.73 -5.54
C ASP A 287 31.00 -0.65 -4.84
N THR A 288 30.29 -1.63 -5.41
CA THR A 288 30.12 -2.98 -4.83
C THR A 288 30.75 -4.10 -5.67
N GLN A 289 31.80 -3.80 -6.44
CA GLN A 289 32.73 -4.83 -6.94
C GLN A 289 33.77 -5.30 -5.90
N LYS A 290 33.51 -5.14 -4.60
CA LYS A 290 34.14 -5.96 -3.56
C LYS A 290 33.13 -6.99 -3.07
N HIS A 291 33.14 -8.15 -3.73
CA HIS A 291 32.53 -9.43 -3.33
C HIS A 291 31.75 -9.40 -2.00
N ILE A 292 30.41 -9.32 -2.06
CA ILE A 292 29.55 -9.82 -0.99
C ILE A 292 29.20 -11.27 -1.36
N GLY A 293 30.15 -12.17 -1.14
CA GLY A 293 29.88 -13.60 -1.13
C GLY A 293 29.25 -13.96 0.22
N GLY A 294 27.93 -13.87 0.33
CA GLY A 294 27.22 -14.41 1.49
C GLY A 294 27.46 -15.93 1.58
N ARG A 295 28.00 -16.40 2.70
CA ARG A 295 28.26 -17.82 2.93
C ARG A 295 26.92 -18.52 3.21
N TRP A 296 26.58 -19.54 2.44
CA TRP A 296 25.44 -20.42 2.71
C TRP A 296 25.89 -21.50 3.70
N VAL A 297 25.08 -21.75 4.73
CA VAL A 297 25.39 -22.74 5.77
C VAL A 297 24.47 -23.95 5.61
N ARG A 298 25.06 -25.13 5.75
CA ARG A 298 24.40 -26.43 5.65
C ARG A 298 23.82 -26.81 7.02
N GLU A 299 22.53 -27.10 7.07
CA GLU A 299 21.87 -27.57 8.30
C GLU A 299 22.04 -29.09 8.43
N GLU A 300 22.87 -29.55 9.37
CA GLU A 300 23.03 -31.00 9.62
C GLU A 300 21.84 -31.53 10.43
N ARG A 301 20.91 -32.23 9.77
CA ARG A 301 19.89 -33.06 10.44
C ARG A 301 20.39 -34.50 10.60
N ALA A 302 20.01 -35.13 11.70
CA ALA A 302 20.45 -36.48 12.06
C ALA A 302 19.78 -37.60 11.22
N ASP A 303 18.83 -37.24 10.36
CA ASP A 303 17.94 -38.11 9.62
C ASP A 303 17.95 -37.75 8.11
N GLN A 304 18.03 -38.78 7.26
CA GLN A 304 18.37 -38.76 5.82
C GLN A 304 17.32 -38.07 4.91
N GLY A 305 16.90 -36.85 5.23
CA GLY A 305 16.08 -36.00 4.36
C GLY A 305 16.90 -35.18 3.35
N PRO A 306 16.24 -34.55 2.34
CA PRO A 306 16.93 -33.72 1.35
C PRO A 306 17.60 -32.50 1.99
N GLU A 307 18.78 -32.14 1.50
CA GLU A 307 19.66 -31.12 2.09
C GLU A 307 19.01 -29.72 2.10
N SER A 308 18.84 -29.12 3.28
CA SER A 308 18.43 -27.73 3.45
C SER A 308 19.64 -26.81 3.62
N TRP A 309 19.63 -25.72 2.85
CA TRP A 309 20.61 -24.64 2.92
C TRP A 309 19.89 -23.36 3.32
N HIS A 310 20.46 -22.59 4.23
CA HIS A 310 19.95 -21.27 4.57
C HIS A 310 21.05 -20.21 4.41
N PRO A 311 20.68 -18.97 4.06
CA PRO A 311 21.62 -17.86 4.09
C PRO A 311 22.06 -17.61 5.53
N ASP A 312 23.34 -17.33 5.73
CA ASP A 312 23.91 -16.85 6.99
C ASP A 312 23.91 -15.32 6.93
N PRO A 313 22.90 -14.63 7.48
CA PRO A 313 22.83 -13.18 7.37
C PRO A 313 23.98 -12.58 8.17
N GLU A 314 24.81 -11.78 7.49
CA GLU A 314 25.85 -10.98 8.13
C GLU A 314 25.15 -9.99 9.08
N ILE A 315 25.25 -10.19 10.40
CA ILE A 315 24.77 -9.23 11.39
C ILE A 315 25.68 -8.00 11.27
N VAL A 316 25.26 -7.01 10.49
CA VAL A 316 26.00 -5.76 10.33
C VAL A 316 25.74 -4.88 11.56
N VAL A 317 26.46 -5.16 12.65
CA VAL A 317 26.77 -4.13 13.64
C VAL A 317 27.69 -3.13 12.95
N ALA A 318 27.40 -1.83 13.07
CA ALA A 318 28.08 -0.74 12.36
C ALA A 318 29.60 -0.98 12.20
N LYS A 319 30.09 -1.00 10.95
CA LYS A 319 31.44 -1.46 10.55
C LYS A 319 32.63 -0.67 11.14
N THR A 320 32.39 0.38 11.93
CA THR A 320 33.45 1.06 12.67
C THR A 320 32.87 1.79 13.88
N PRO A 321 33.27 1.45 15.11
CA PRO A 321 33.02 2.30 16.26
C PRO A 321 33.65 3.68 16.00
N THR A 322 32.88 4.76 16.12
CA THR A 322 33.41 6.14 16.00
C THR A 322 34.50 6.42 17.03
N ASP A 323 34.50 5.65 18.13
CA ASP A 323 35.52 5.65 19.17
C ASP A 323 36.08 4.24 19.35
N ALA A 324 37.39 4.08 19.11
CA ALA A 324 38.06 2.77 19.10
C ALA A 324 37.98 2.00 20.43
N ARG A 325 37.61 2.67 21.54
CA ARG A 325 37.44 2.10 22.88
C ARG A 325 36.42 2.94 23.68
N VAL A 326 35.17 2.51 23.74
CA VAL A 326 34.17 3.12 24.64
C VAL A 326 33.98 2.22 25.85
N LYS A 327 34.25 2.75 27.05
CA LYS A 327 33.97 2.02 28.29
C LYS A 327 32.46 1.88 28.47
N LEU A 328 32.00 0.68 28.84
CA LEU A 328 30.58 0.40 29.03
C LEU A 328 29.94 1.32 30.09
N GLY A 329 30.68 1.69 31.15
CA GLY A 329 30.23 2.68 32.15
C GLY A 329 30.18 4.13 31.64
N THR A 330 30.77 4.43 30.49
CA THR A 330 30.59 5.71 29.78
C THR A 330 29.29 5.66 28.95
N LEU A 331 28.95 4.51 28.37
CA LEU A 331 27.67 4.30 27.68
C LEU A 331 26.49 4.38 28.65
N GLU A 332 26.60 3.81 29.86
CA GLU A 332 25.54 3.92 30.87
C GLU A 332 25.30 5.36 31.31
N ARG A 333 26.37 6.14 31.55
CA ARG A 333 26.24 7.56 31.93
C ARG A 333 25.75 8.45 30.79
N ARG A 334 26.18 8.18 29.56
CA ARG A 334 25.77 8.98 28.39
C ARG A 334 24.30 8.77 28.03
N ASN A 335 23.78 7.57 28.26
CA ASN A 335 22.41 7.19 27.90
C ASN A 335 21.50 7.02 29.12
N ASP A 336 21.93 7.49 30.30
CA ASP A 336 21.21 7.41 31.58
C ASP A 336 20.61 6.01 31.87
N ALA A 337 21.42 4.96 31.63
CA ALA A 337 21.00 3.56 31.70
C ALA A 337 21.77 2.79 32.79
N PRO A 338 21.61 3.12 34.08
CA PRO A 338 22.42 2.58 35.18
C PRO A 338 22.18 1.09 35.48
N ARG A 339 21.16 0.48 34.87
CA ARG A 339 20.79 -0.93 35.05
C ARG A 339 21.18 -1.83 33.88
N LEU A 340 21.83 -1.29 32.85
CA LEU A 340 22.21 -2.05 31.67
C LEU A 340 23.20 -3.17 32.02
N LEU A 341 24.29 -2.86 32.72
CA LEU A 341 25.27 -3.86 33.18
C LEU A 341 24.64 -4.92 34.10
N PRO A 342 23.92 -4.54 35.18
CA PRO A 342 23.28 -5.52 36.06
C PRO A 342 22.33 -6.46 35.31
N SER A 343 21.56 -5.93 34.36
CA SER A 343 20.56 -6.70 33.60
C SER A 343 21.21 -7.62 32.58
N LEU A 344 22.20 -7.12 31.82
CA LEU A 344 22.98 -7.92 30.87
C LEU A 344 23.75 -9.03 31.60
N THR A 345 24.34 -8.72 32.75
CA THR A 345 25.05 -9.69 33.59
C THR A 345 24.11 -10.77 34.10
N LYS A 346 22.90 -10.39 34.55
CA LYS A 346 21.88 -11.34 35.01
C LYS A 346 21.38 -12.23 33.87
N TYR A 347 21.13 -11.64 32.70
CA TYR A 347 20.73 -12.38 31.51
C TYR A 347 21.79 -13.39 31.09
N LEU A 348 23.05 -12.96 30.91
CA LEU A 348 24.14 -13.86 30.52
C LEU A 348 24.38 -14.98 31.55
N LYS A 349 24.24 -14.69 32.85
CA LYS A 349 24.32 -15.73 33.90
C LYS A 349 23.22 -16.78 33.80
N ASN A 350 22.03 -16.39 33.36
CA ASN A 350 20.86 -17.27 33.29
C ASN A 350 20.83 -18.08 31.98
N THR A 351 21.22 -17.46 30.87
CA THR A 351 21.05 -18.03 29.53
C THR A 351 22.31 -18.74 29.02
N CYS A 352 23.51 -18.27 29.40
CA CYS A 352 24.78 -18.80 28.89
C CYS A 352 25.83 -18.97 30.01
N PRO A 353 25.75 -20.05 30.83
CA PRO A 353 26.64 -20.26 31.98
C PRO A 353 28.14 -20.33 31.63
N ALA A 354 28.48 -20.64 30.38
CA ALA A 354 29.86 -20.70 29.88
C ALA A 354 30.59 -19.35 29.93
N PHE A 355 29.87 -18.22 29.93
CA PHE A 355 30.47 -16.88 29.96
C PHE A 355 30.67 -16.34 31.37
N LYS A 356 30.34 -17.11 32.41
CA LYS A 356 30.36 -16.69 33.83
C LYS A 356 31.74 -16.21 34.29
N GLU A 357 32.82 -16.74 33.72
CA GLU A 357 34.20 -16.37 34.02
C GLU A 357 34.71 -15.15 33.22
N GLN A 358 34.03 -14.76 32.14
CA GLN A 358 34.40 -13.61 31.30
C GLN A 358 33.67 -12.31 31.66
N ILE A 359 32.61 -12.41 32.49
CA ILE A 359 31.80 -11.28 32.95
C ILE A 359 32.65 -10.20 33.66
N PRO A 360 33.60 -10.51 34.58
CA PRO A 360 34.39 -9.48 35.25
C PRO A 360 35.33 -8.71 34.31
N THR A 361 35.74 -9.35 33.21
CA THR A 361 36.68 -8.82 32.22
C THR A 361 36.02 -7.79 31.29
N LEU A 362 34.72 -7.94 31.00
CA LEU A 362 33.93 -6.98 30.22
C LEU A 362 33.66 -5.66 30.98
N VAL A 363 33.68 -5.69 32.32
CA VAL A 363 33.46 -4.51 33.17
C VAL A 363 34.74 -3.69 33.35
N THR A 364 35.92 -4.30 33.21
CA THR A 364 37.19 -3.68 33.64
C THR A 364 38.25 -3.55 32.55
N SER A 365 38.16 -4.29 31.43
CA SER A 365 39.15 -4.19 30.35
C SER A 365 38.60 -3.47 29.12
N GLU A 366 39.46 -2.68 28.49
CA GLU A 366 39.24 -2.07 27.18
C GLU A 366 39.13 -3.16 26.11
N SER A 367 37.95 -3.77 26.04
CA SER A 367 37.62 -4.76 25.03
C SER A 367 37.24 -4.03 23.75
N LYS A 368 37.91 -4.41 22.65
CA LYS A 368 37.48 -4.03 21.29
C LYS A 368 36.12 -4.70 21.06
N VAL A 369 35.10 -3.88 20.82
CA VAL A 369 33.83 -4.33 20.22
C VAL A 369 33.97 -4.17 18.72
#